data_AF-A0A4R0QQW4-F1
#
_entry.id   AF-A0A4R0QQW4-F1
#
_cell.length_a   1.000
_cell.length_b   1.000
_cell.length_c   1.000
_cell.angle_alpha   90.00
_cell.angle_beta   90.00
_cell.angle_gamma   90.00
#
_symmetry.space_group_name_H-M   'P 1'
#
loop_
_entity.id
_entity.type
_entity.pdbx_description
1 polymer ?
#
loop_
_entity_poly.entity_id
_entity_poly.type
_entity_poly.pdbx_seq_one_letter_code
_entity_poly.pdbx_strand_id
1 'polypeptide(L)'
;MRNSKVLQFNNAYIQDEYRKKQIREEENRKKNRFMGSILILAVFLFVLPTYNLVESYNSLKQKEQQLVDLNNRYQELSEEEELESSLVKKLGDNDFAAKYVRAKYQYSKEGEFVYNIPGLLPK
;
A
#
# COMPACT_ATOMS: atom_id res chain seq x y z
N MET A 1 -12.39 63.47 -46.09
CA MET A 1 -12.88 62.53 -45.06
C MET A 1 -14.31 62.92 -44.72
N ARG A 2 -15.31 62.09 -45.08
CA ARG A 2 -16.73 62.42 -44.97
C ARG A 2 -17.25 61.89 -43.63
N ASN A 3 -17.46 62.79 -42.66
CA ASN A 3 -18.07 62.44 -41.38
C ASN A 3 -19.56 62.16 -41.60
N SER A 4 -19.95 60.89 -41.67
CA SER A 4 -21.35 60.50 -41.65
C SER A 4 -21.93 60.77 -40.28
N LYS A 5 -22.69 61.86 -40.13
CA LYS A 5 -23.57 62.07 -38.98
C LYS A 5 -24.74 61.08 -39.09
N VAL A 6 -24.52 59.86 -38.62
CA VAL A 6 -25.60 58.90 -38.42
C VAL A 6 -26.36 59.34 -37.18
N LEU A 7 -27.60 59.79 -37.37
CA LEU A 7 -28.52 60.06 -36.27
C LEU A 7 -28.88 58.72 -35.65
N GLN A 8 -28.33 58.41 -34.47
CA GLN A 8 -28.81 57.29 -33.68
C GLN A 8 -30.24 57.63 -33.27
N PHE A 9 -31.22 56.89 -33.78
CA PHE A 9 -32.61 57.05 -33.35
C PHE A 9 -32.70 56.59 -31.90
N ASN A 10 -32.79 57.56 -30.99
CA ASN A 10 -33.04 57.34 -29.58
C ASN A 10 -34.51 56.96 -29.38
N ASN A 11 -34.82 55.69 -29.67
CA ASN A 11 -36.17 55.13 -29.57
C ASN A 11 -36.24 54.17 -28.38
N ALA A 12 -37.38 54.19 -27.68
CA ALA A 12 -37.72 53.30 -26.57
C ALA A 12 -37.43 51.83 -26.90
N TYR A 13 -37.72 51.37 -28.12
CA TYR A 13 -37.44 49.99 -28.54
C TYR A 13 -35.95 49.61 -28.46
N ILE A 14 -35.07 50.50 -28.93
CA ILE A 14 -33.62 50.27 -28.93
C ILE A 14 -33.11 50.20 -27.47
N GLN A 15 -33.60 51.10 -26.62
CA GLN A 15 -33.24 51.11 -25.19
C GLN A 15 -33.73 49.85 -24.46
N ASP A 16 -34.94 49.37 -24.77
CA ASP A 16 -35.51 48.16 -24.19
C ASP A 16 -34.71 46.91 -24.60
N GLU A 17 -34.28 46.80 -25.85
CA GLU A 17 -33.44 45.69 -26.30
C GLU A 17 -32.04 45.72 -25.65
N TYR A 18 -31.43 46.90 -25.50
CA TYR A 18 -30.17 47.02 -24.74
C TYR A 18 -30.36 46.62 -23.27
N ARG A 19 -31.46 47.02 -22.64
CA ARG A 19 -31.78 46.65 -21.25
C ARG A 19 -32.00 45.14 -21.12
N LYS A 20 -32.76 44.51 -22.02
CA LYS A 20 -32.94 43.05 -22.04
C LYS A 20 -31.63 42.30 -22.25
N LYS A 21 -30.73 42.84 -23.08
CA LYS A 21 -29.40 42.24 -23.30
C LYS A 21 -28.54 42.35 -22.03
N GLN A 22 -28.49 43.51 -21.39
CA GLN A 22 -27.78 43.71 -20.12
C GLN A 22 -28.32 42.80 -19.01
N ILE A 23 -29.64 42.68 -18.87
CA ILE A 23 -30.26 41.77 -17.89
C ILE A 23 -29.86 40.31 -18.18
N ARG A 24 -29.95 39.86 -19.44
CA ARG A 24 -29.50 38.51 -19.82
C ARG A 24 -28.01 38.28 -19.55
N GLU A 25 -27.17 39.26 -19.84
CA GLU A 25 -25.74 39.18 -19.56
C GLU A 25 -25.46 39.13 -18.04
N GLU A 26 -26.17 39.91 -17.23
CA GLU A 26 -26.07 39.86 -15.78
C GLU A 26 -26.56 38.53 -15.20
N GLU A 27 -27.68 38.00 -15.71
CA GLU A 27 -28.18 36.68 -15.34
C GLU A 27 -27.18 35.58 -15.69
N ASN A 28 -26.59 35.62 -16.90
CA ASN A 28 -25.57 34.67 -17.32
C ASN A 28 -24.29 34.81 -16.49
N ARG A 29 -23.89 36.03 -16.12
CA ARG A 29 -22.75 36.25 -15.22
C ARG A 29 -23.02 35.67 -13.83
N LYS A 30 -24.24 35.84 -13.28
CA LYS A 30 -24.64 35.22 -12.01
C LYS A 30 -24.63 33.70 -12.08
N LYS A 31 -25.20 33.12 -13.15
CA LYS A 31 -25.21 31.67 -13.39
C LYS A 31 -23.79 31.10 -13.56
N ASN A 32 -22.92 31.78 -14.31
CA ASN A 32 -21.54 31.34 -14.52
C ASN A 32 -20.72 31.40 -13.23
N ARG A 33 -20.94 32.41 -12.37
CA ARG A 33 -20.33 32.46 -11.04
C ARG A 33 -20.79 31.31 -10.16
N PHE A 34 -22.10 31.02 -10.17
CA PHE A 34 -22.67 29.89 -9.42
C PHE A 34 -22.14 28.54 -9.92
N MET A 35 -22.06 28.33 -11.25
CA MET A 35 -21.43 27.15 -11.83
C MET A 35 -19.96 27.04 -11.47
N GLY A 36 -19.21 28.15 -11.47
CA GLY A 36 -17.81 28.18 -11.03
C GLY A 36 -17.67 27.76 -9.57
N SER A 37 -18.54 28.25 -8.68
CA SER A 37 -18.57 27.83 -7.27
C SER A 37 -18.87 26.34 -7.11
N ILE A 38 -19.83 25.79 -7.88
CA ILE A 38 -20.12 24.35 -7.87
C ILE A 38 -18.91 23.55 -8.36
N LEU A 39 -18.23 24.01 -9.41
CA LEU A 39 -17.07 23.33 -9.97
C LEU A 39 -15.91 23.28 -8.98
N ILE A 40 -15.66 24.39 -8.27
CA ILE A 40 -14.67 24.44 -7.18
C ILE A 40 -15.05 23.45 -6.07
N LEU A 41 -16.32 23.42 -5.67
CA LEU A 41 -16.81 22.52 -4.62
C LEU A 41 -16.68 21.04 -5.04
N ALA A 42 -16.97 20.73 -6.31
CA ALA A 42 -16.77 19.40 -6.87
C ALA A 42 -15.29 18.99 -6.84
N VAL A 43 -14.37 19.86 -7.28
CA VAL A 43 -12.92 19.60 -7.21
C VAL A 43 -12.50 19.32 -5.76
N PHE A 44 -12.92 20.14 -4.80
CA PHE A 44 -12.60 19.88 -3.39
C PHE A 44 -13.18 18.55 -2.89
N LEU A 45 -14.40 18.20 -3.28
CA LEU A 45 -15.04 16.95 -2.90
C LEU A 45 -14.29 15.72 -3.43
N PHE A 46 -13.66 15.82 -4.60
CA PHE A 46 -12.82 14.74 -5.15
C PHE A 46 -11.39 14.73 -4.59
N VAL A 47 -10.80 15.89 -4.28
CA VAL A 47 -9.42 15.96 -3.80
C VAL A 47 -9.29 15.52 -2.34
N LEU A 48 -10.22 15.89 -1.47
CA LEU A 48 -10.18 15.52 -0.04
C LEU A 48 -10.06 14.00 0.23
N PRO A 49 -10.85 13.10 -0.41
CA PRO A 49 -10.74 11.66 -0.18
C PRO A 49 -9.45 11.04 -0.75
N THR A 50 -8.75 11.70 -1.68
CA THR A 50 -7.54 11.11 -2.29
C THR A 50 -6.32 11.12 -1.37
N TYR A 51 -6.24 12.05 -0.42
CA TYR A 51 -5.10 12.14 0.50
C TYR A 51 -4.93 10.89 1.36
N ASN A 52 -6.02 10.34 1.90
CA ASN A 52 -5.97 9.13 2.75
C ASN A 52 -5.78 7.84 1.95
N LEU A 53 -6.11 7.84 0.65
CA LEU A 53 -6.15 6.63 -0.16
C LEU A 53 -4.75 6.11 -0.50
N VAL A 54 -3.81 7.01 -0.77
CA VAL A 54 -2.42 6.66 -1.12
C VAL A 54 -1.68 6.06 0.07
N GLU A 55 -1.83 6.67 1.26
CA GLU A 55 -1.24 6.15 2.49
C GLU A 55 -1.84 4.79 2.87
N SER A 56 -3.16 4.64 2.72
CA SER A 56 -3.85 3.36 2.94
C SER A 56 -3.34 2.26 2.00
N TYR A 57 -3.11 2.58 0.72
CA TYR A 57 -2.58 1.61 -0.24
C TYR A 57 -1.14 1.20 0.09
N ASN A 58 -0.28 2.17 0.40
CA ASN A 58 1.11 1.89 0.75
C ASN A 58 1.22 1.06 2.04
N SER A 59 0.43 1.39 3.05
CA SER A 59 0.39 0.63 4.31
C SER A 59 -0.17 -0.78 4.12
N LEU A 60 -1.19 -0.96 3.26
CA LEU A 60 -1.69 -2.29 2.90
C LEU A 60 -0.60 -3.15 2.26
N LYS A 61 0.11 -2.59 1.27
CA LYS A 61 1.21 -3.30 0.59
C LYS A 61 2.33 -3.69 1.54
N GLN A 62 2.70 -2.82 2.48
CA GLN A 62 3.70 -3.12 3.51
C GLN A 62 3.23 -4.26 4.44
N LYS A 63 1.96 -4.24 4.85
CA LYS A 63 1.40 -5.30 5.70
C LYS A 63 1.34 -6.65 4.98
N GLU A 64 1.00 -6.68 3.70
CA GLU A 64 1.05 -7.93 2.91
C GLU A 64 2.45 -8.53 2.87
N GLN A 65 3.48 -7.70 2.64
CA GLN A 65 4.87 -8.15 2.65
C GLN A 65 5.28 -8.67 4.03
N GLN A 66 4.90 -7.98 5.10
CA GLN A 66 5.15 -8.40 6.46
C GLN A 66 4.46 -9.74 6.79
N LEU A 67 3.24 -9.96 6.31
CA LEU A 67 2.54 -11.24 6.50
C LEU A 67 3.25 -12.39 5.80
N VAL A 68 3.76 -12.18 4.58
CA VAL A 68 4.53 -13.21 3.87
C VAL A 68 5.82 -13.54 4.62
N ASP A 69 6.60 -12.53 5.03
CA ASP A 69 7.83 -12.73 5.81
C ASP A 69 7.53 -13.45 7.14
N LEU A 70 6.48 -13.02 7.84
CA LEU A 70 6.11 -13.64 9.12
C LEU A 70 5.64 -15.09 8.96
N ASN A 71 4.89 -15.41 7.90
CA ASN A 71 4.49 -16.78 7.60
C ASN A 71 5.70 -17.66 7.27
N ASN A 72 6.66 -17.16 6.50
CA ASN A 72 7.88 -17.91 6.18
C ASN A 72 8.69 -18.19 7.44
N ARG A 73 8.90 -17.17 8.30
CA ARG A 73 9.59 -17.35 9.59
C ARG A 73 8.85 -18.33 10.49
N TYR A 74 7.52 -18.24 10.52
CA TYR A 74 6.70 -19.17 11.31
C TYR A 74 6.89 -20.62 10.84
N GLN A 75 6.92 -20.86 9.52
CA GLN A 75 7.19 -22.19 8.97
C GLN A 75 8.59 -22.69 9.33
N GLU A 76 9.62 -21.85 9.15
CA GLU A 76 11.00 -22.19 9.51
C GLU A 76 11.13 -22.55 10.99
N LEU A 77 10.57 -21.72 11.89
CA LEU A 77 10.58 -21.99 13.33
C LEU A 77 9.79 -23.26 13.68
N SER A 78 8.68 -23.52 13.00
CA SER A 78 7.88 -24.72 13.22
C SER A 78 8.63 -25.99 12.80
N GLU A 79 9.37 -25.95 11.69
CA GLU A 79 10.21 -27.06 11.25
C GLU A 79 11.38 -27.29 12.21
N GLU A 80 12.02 -26.21 12.69
CA GLU A 80 13.08 -26.27 13.69
C GLU A 80 12.57 -26.87 15.02
N GLU A 81 11.41 -26.41 15.51
CA GLU A 81 10.79 -26.95 16.72
C GLU A 81 10.47 -28.44 16.59
N GLU A 82 9.96 -28.88 15.43
CA GLU A 82 9.67 -30.29 15.19
C GLU A 82 10.95 -31.14 15.20
N LEU A 83 12.01 -30.65 14.55
CA LEU A 83 13.33 -31.29 14.55
C LEU A 83 13.89 -31.40 15.96
N GLU A 84 13.91 -30.30 16.72
CA GLU A 84 14.39 -30.27 18.10
C GLU A 84 13.57 -31.19 19.01
N SER A 85 12.24 -31.14 18.92
CA SER A 85 11.32 -32.01 19.67
C SER A 85 11.56 -33.49 19.35
N SER A 86 11.78 -33.82 18.07
CA SER A 86 12.13 -35.18 17.66
C SER A 86 13.49 -35.62 18.22
N LEU A 87 14.46 -34.71 18.27
CA LEU A 87 15.78 -34.96 18.82
C LEU A 87 15.70 -35.20 20.34
N VAL A 88 14.98 -34.36 21.08
CA VAL A 88 14.75 -34.52 22.52
C VAL A 88 14.11 -35.87 22.81
N LYS A 89 13.08 -36.27 22.04
CA LYS A 89 12.46 -37.60 22.18
C LYS A 89 13.46 -38.74 21.95
N LYS A 90 14.30 -38.64 20.92
CA LYS A 90 15.34 -39.64 20.63
C LYS A 90 16.43 -39.68 21.70
N LEU A 91 16.82 -38.53 22.26
CA LEU A 91 17.80 -38.44 23.34
C LEU A 91 17.29 -39.04 24.66
N GLY A 92 15.99 -39.25 24.81
CA GLY A 92 15.42 -40.04 25.92
C GLY A 92 15.81 -41.52 25.87
N ASP A 93 16.19 -42.05 24.70
CA ASP A 93 16.73 -43.41 24.57
C ASP A 93 18.24 -43.42 24.85
N ASN A 94 18.65 -44.19 25.85
CA ASN A 94 20.06 -44.32 26.26
C ASN A 94 20.97 -44.83 25.13
N ASP A 95 20.51 -45.73 24.26
CA ASP A 95 21.33 -46.26 23.16
C ASP A 95 21.57 -45.18 22.09
N PHE A 96 20.51 -44.43 21.75
CA PHE A 96 20.61 -43.29 20.84
C PHE A 96 21.48 -42.18 21.43
N ALA A 97 21.30 -41.83 22.72
CA ALA A 97 22.10 -40.81 23.39
C ALA A 97 23.59 -41.16 23.42
N ALA A 98 23.94 -42.42 23.70
CA ALA A 98 25.32 -42.89 23.65
C ALA A 98 25.92 -42.77 22.23
N LYS A 99 25.17 -43.16 21.18
CA LYS A 99 25.59 -43.00 19.78
C LYS A 99 25.74 -41.53 19.40
N TYR A 100 24.82 -40.68 19.82
CA TYR A 100 24.85 -39.24 19.57
C TYR A 100 26.09 -38.58 20.21
N VAL A 101 26.42 -38.91 21.46
CA VAL A 101 27.64 -38.42 22.13
C VAL A 101 28.91 -38.89 21.41
N ARG A 102 28.98 -40.16 21.02
CA ARG A 102 30.13 -40.69 20.24
C ARG A 102 30.29 -39.96 18.91
N ALA A 103 29.20 -39.71 18.18
CA ALA A 103 29.25 -38.98 16.93
C ALA A 103 29.57 -37.48 17.10
N LYS A 104 29.02 -36.83 18.14
CA LYS A 104 29.15 -35.37 18.36
C LYS A 104 30.50 -34.98 18.95
N TYR A 105 30.97 -35.76 19.92
CA TYR A 105 32.19 -35.48 20.67
C TYR A 105 33.35 -36.40 20.28
N GLN A 106 33.17 -37.24 19.26
CA GLN A 106 34.18 -38.21 18.81
C GLN A 106 34.63 -39.13 19.96
N TYR A 107 33.73 -39.39 20.91
CA TYR A 107 34.02 -40.22 22.07
C TYR A 107 34.19 -41.68 21.63
N SER A 108 35.29 -42.29 22.06
CA SER A 108 35.64 -43.68 21.77
C SER A 108 36.33 -44.31 22.98
N LYS A 109 36.27 -45.64 23.08
CA LYS A 109 37.01 -46.41 24.08
C LYS A 109 38.40 -46.77 23.56
N GLU A 110 39.28 -47.13 24.47
CA GLU A 110 40.63 -47.58 24.14
C GLU A 110 40.59 -48.76 23.16
N GLY A 111 41.31 -48.63 22.03
CA GLY A 111 41.33 -49.62 20.94
C GLY A 111 40.28 -49.43 19.83
N GLU A 112 39.39 -48.43 19.90
CA GLU A 112 38.42 -48.11 18.84
C GLU A 112 38.99 -47.09 17.83
N PHE A 113 38.67 -47.25 16.54
CA PHE A 113 39.00 -46.27 15.48
C PHE A 113 37.78 -45.38 15.17
N VAL A 114 37.97 -44.06 15.16
CA VAL A 114 36.90 -43.08 14.87
C VAL A 114 37.01 -42.59 13.43
N TYR A 115 35.93 -42.72 12.66
CA TYR A 115 35.79 -42.16 11.31
C TYR A 115 34.76 -41.03 11.32
N ASN A 116 35.18 -39.82 10.98
CA ASN A 116 34.28 -38.66 10.90
C ASN A 116 33.51 -38.69 9.57
N ILE A 117 32.19 -38.79 9.66
CA ILE A 117 31.29 -38.70 8.51
C ILE A 117 30.65 -37.30 8.51
N PRO A 118 30.91 -36.46 7.49
CA PRO A 118 30.30 -35.15 7.41
C PRO A 118 28.77 -35.26 7.26
N GLY A 119 28.02 -34.46 8.02
CA GLY A 119 26.54 -34.43 7.96
C GLY A 119 25.82 -35.55 8.71
N LEU A 120 26.53 -36.35 9.53
CA LEU A 120 25.93 -37.45 10.28
C LEU A 120 24.93 -36.99 11.36
N LEU A 121 25.14 -35.79 11.91
CA LEU A 121 24.29 -35.21 12.94
C LEU A 121 23.41 -34.11 12.34
N PRO A 122 22.15 -33.97 12.81
CA PRO A 122 21.37 -32.78 12.52
C PRO A 122 22.16 -31.56 13.00
N LYS A 123 22.17 -30.51 12.17
CA LYS A 123 22.84 -29.24 12.47
C LYS A 123 22.16 -28.52 13.63
#